data_AF-A0A3C1PI26-F1
#
_entry.id   AF-A0A3C1PI26-F1
#
_cell.length_a   1.000
_cell.length_b   1.000
_cell.length_c   1.000
_cell.angle_alpha   90.00
_cell.angle_beta   90.00
_cell.angle_gamma   90.00
#
_symmetry.space_group_name_H-M   'P 1'
#
loop_
_entity.id
_entity.type
_entity.pdbx_description
1 polymer ?
#
loop_
_entity_poly.entity_id
_entity_poly.type
_entity_poly.pdbx_seq_one_letter_code
_entity_poly.pdbx_strand_id
1 'polypeptide(L)'
;MITDNNRRNFFKRFFGAALLAATPLSIFGTTDSLNLPEEQRAFLNDFEDWVNEYIPVVHRQTINPNDVENNHKIMKLAEIAGKRSEILVKFMQNSEFKNAYLQISNKLSERINNPMA
;
A
#
# COMPACT_ATOMS: atom_id res chain seq x y z
N MET A 1 5.74 -20.45 6.58
CA MET A 1 5.96 -20.23 5.14
C MET A 1 4.80 -19.39 4.61
N ILE A 2 5.00 -18.10 4.38
CA ILE A 2 3.99 -17.20 3.81
C ILE A 2 4.17 -17.29 2.29
N THR A 3 3.43 -18.18 1.63
CA THR A 3 3.41 -18.33 0.17
C THR A 3 2.80 -17.10 -0.51
N ASP A 4 3.03 -16.90 -1.82
CA ASP A 4 2.45 -15.80 -2.61
C ASP A 4 0.95 -15.59 -2.39
N ASN A 5 0.20 -16.66 -2.11
CA ASN A 5 -1.20 -16.61 -1.74
C ASN A 5 -1.48 -15.80 -0.47
N ASN A 6 -0.61 -15.83 0.54
CA ASN A 6 -0.78 -15.02 1.75
C ASN A 6 -0.47 -13.55 1.50
N ARG A 7 0.45 -13.20 0.61
CA ARG A 7 0.70 -11.80 0.21
C ARG A 7 -0.48 -11.23 -0.54
N ARG A 8 -0.94 -11.95 -1.57
CA ARG A 8 -2.13 -11.57 -2.36
C ARG A 8 -3.39 -11.49 -1.49
N ASN A 9 -3.55 -12.38 -0.51
CA ASN A 9 -4.64 -12.32 0.46
C ASN A 9 -4.47 -11.18 1.47
N PHE A 10 -3.25 -10.91 1.94
CA PHE A 10 -2.99 -9.76 2.81
C PHE A 10 -3.37 -8.46 2.09
N PHE A 11 -2.93 -8.30 0.84
CA PHE A 11 -3.29 -7.16 0.01
C PHE A 11 -4.79 -7.07 -0.28
N LYS A 12 -5.45 -8.17 -0.69
CA LYS A 12 -6.91 -8.19 -0.88
C LYS A 12 -7.68 -7.84 0.39
N ARG A 13 -7.18 -8.26 1.55
CA ARG A 13 -7.82 -8.08 2.85
C ARG A 13 -7.57 -6.68 3.43
N PHE A 14 -6.47 -6.05 3.08
CA PHE A 14 -6.12 -4.69 3.52
C PHE A 14 -6.58 -3.58 2.58
N PHE A 15 -6.32 -3.72 1.29
CA PHE A 15 -6.56 -2.69 0.28
C PHE A 15 -7.90 -2.90 -0.44
N GLY A 16 -8.65 -3.93 -0.03
CA GLY A 16 -9.86 -4.39 -0.71
C GLY A 16 -9.56 -5.07 -2.05
N ALA A 17 -10.50 -5.88 -2.53
CA ALA A 17 -10.42 -6.50 -3.86
C ALA A 17 -10.36 -5.47 -5.01
N ALA A 18 -10.65 -4.19 -4.73
CA ALA A 18 -10.63 -3.09 -5.68
C ALA A 18 -9.25 -2.84 -6.31
N LEU A 19 -8.15 -3.21 -5.64
CA LEU A 19 -6.79 -3.01 -6.15
C LEU A 19 -6.43 -3.90 -7.34
N LEU A 20 -7.15 -5.01 -7.55
CA LEU A 20 -6.82 -5.99 -8.59
C LEU A 20 -7.55 -5.76 -9.90
N ALA A 21 -8.47 -4.81 -9.94
CA ALA A 21 -9.05 -4.32 -11.18
C ALA A 21 -8.16 -3.18 -11.68
N ALA A 22 -7.17 -3.50 -12.51
CA ALA A 22 -6.33 -2.52 -13.18
C ALA A 22 -7.20 -1.58 -14.04
N THR A 23 -7.67 -0.49 -13.46
CA THR A 23 -8.24 0.64 -14.19
C THR A 23 -7.11 1.59 -14.54
N PRO A 24 -7.00 2.06 -15.80
CA PRO A 24 -6.05 3.09 -16.18
C PRO A 24 -6.42 4.38 -15.44
N LEU A 25 -5.69 4.69 -14.37
CA LEU A 25 -5.85 5.93 -13.63
C LEU A 25 -4.95 6.98 -14.27
N SER A 26 -5.54 8.10 -14.65
CA SER A 26 -4.85 9.32 -15.04
C SER A 26 -3.79 9.65 -13.99
N ILE A 27 -2.55 9.90 -14.39
CA ILE A 27 -1.46 10.33 -13.50
C ILE A 27 -1.83 11.73 -12.99
N PHE A 28 -2.30 11.82 -11.75
CA PHE A 28 -2.32 13.10 -11.05
C PHE A 28 -0.90 13.34 -10.52
N GLY A 29 -0.47 14.61 -10.47
CA GLY A 29 0.84 14.98 -9.90
C GLY A 29 0.95 14.63 -8.41
N THR A 30 2.00 15.11 -7.75
CA THR A 30 2.20 14.91 -6.30
C THR A 30 0.89 15.19 -5.53
N THR A 31 0.66 14.46 -4.43
CA THR A 31 -0.53 14.59 -3.56
C THR A 31 -0.77 16.03 -3.09
N ASP A 32 0.27 16.86 -3.08
CA ASP A 32 0.20 18.31 -2.81
C ASP A 32 -0.65 19.11 -3.81
N SER A 33 -0.89 18.59 -5.01
CA SER A 33 -1.72 19.23 -6.04
C SER A 33 -3.23 18.98 -5.86
N LEU A 34 -3.62 18.09 -4.94
CA LEU A 34 -5.01 17.72 -4.70
C LEU A 34 -5.66 18.63 -3.64
N ASN A 35 -6.93 19.00 -3.85
CA ASN A 35 -7.68 19.84 -2.92
C ASN A 35 -8.29 18.98 -1.78
N LEU A 36 -7.41 18.30 -1.05
CA LEU A 36 -7.80 17.41 0.04
C LEU A 36 -7.76 18.13 1.39
N PRO A 37 -8.69 17.78 2.32
CA PRO A 37 -8.56 18.11 3.73
C PRO A 37 -7.19 17.66 4.27
N GLU A 38 -6.65 18.43 5.21
CA GLU A 38 -5.32 18.19 5.77
C GLU A 38 -5.14 16.76 6.30
N GLU A 39 -6.13 16.22 7.01
CA GLU A 39 -6.11 14.85 7.52
C GLU A 39 -6.03 13.79 6.41
N GLN A 40 -6.69 14.03 5.26
CA GLN A 40 -6.69 13.13 4.12
C GLN A 40 -5.33 13.18 3.39
N ARG A 41 -4.75 14.37 3.25
CA ARG A 41 -3.40 14.53 2.68
C ARG A 41 -2.34 13.90 3.58
N ALA A 42 -2.41 14.13 4.89
CA ALA A 42 -1.49 13.51 5.86
C ALA A 42 -1.57 11.98 5.79
N PHE A 43 -2.78 11.42 5.70
CA PHE A 43 -2.95 9.98 5.53
C PHE A 43 -2.31 9.45 4.24
N LEU A 44 -2.46 10.15 3.11
CA LEU A 44 -1.87 9.73 1.84
C LEU A 44 -0.33 9.77 1.89
N ASN A 45 0.25 10.80 2.51
CA ASN A 45 1.70 10.90 2.69
C ASN A 45 2.22 9.77 3.58
N ASP A 46 1.57 9.56 4.74
CA ASP A 46 1.89 8.45 5.65
C ASP A 46 1.73 7.07 4.99
N PHE A 47 0.80 6.97 4.03
CA PHE A 47 0.59 5.75 3.26
C PHE A 47 1.68 5.55 2.21
N GLU A 48 2.08 6.60 1.50
CA GLU A 48 3.19 6.53 0.55
C GLU A 48 4.52 6.17 1.23
N ASP A 49 4.81 6.76 2.40
CA ASP A 49 5.99 6.42 3.20
C ASP A 49 5.96 4.95 3.62
N TRP A 50 4.82 4.48 4.11
CA TRP A 50 4.64 3.07 4.44
C TRP A 50 4.86 2.15 3.23
N VAL A 51 4.39 2.53 2.04
CA VAL A 51 4.63 1.79 0.79
C VAL A 51 6.11 1.72 0.46
N ASN A 52 6.82 2.86 0.57
CA ASN A 52 8.25 2.94 0.31
C ASN A 52 9.06 2.07 1.29
N GLU A 53 8.62 1.95 2.54
CA GLU A 53 9.23 1.05 3.54
C GLU A 53 8.88 -0.43 3.30
N TYR A 54 7.66 -0.73 2.85
CA TYR A 54 7.17 -2.11 2.71
C TYR A 54 7.79 -2.84 1.50
N ILE A 55 7.98 -2.15 0.38
CA ILE A 55 8.58 -2.70 -0.86
C ILE A 55 9.92 -3.42 -0.60
N PRO A 56 10.96 -2.77 -0.02
CA PRO A 56 12.27 -3.42 0.17
C PRO A 56 12.21 -4.58 1.15
N VAL A 57 11.35 -4.52 2.17
CA VAL A 57 11.18 -5.58 3.17
C VAL A 57 10.56 -6.82 2.53
N VAL A 58 9.55 -6.65 1.67
CA VAL A 58 8.94 -7.72 0.89
C VAL A 58 9.92 -8.32 -0.10
N HIS A 59 10.72 -7.50 -0.78
CA HIS A 59 11.76 -8.02 -1.68
C HIS A 59 12.84 -8.81 -0.93
N ARG A 60 13.27 -8.32 0.25
CA ARG A 60 14.23 -9.06 1.08
C ARG A 60 13.67 -10.41 1.53
N GLN A 61 12.37 -10.50 1.83
CA GLN A 61 11.75 -11.77 2.20
C GLN A 61 11.72 -12.78 1.05
N THR A 62 11.66 -12.34 -0.22
CA THR A 62 11.75 -13.27 -1.36
C THR A 62 13.15 -13.84 -1.53
N ILE A 63 14.18 -13.07 -1.18
CA ILE A 63 15.58 -13.49 -1.25
C ILE A 63 15.96 -14.35 -0.05
N ASN A 64 15.56 -13.93 1.16
CA ASN A 64 15.86 -14.63 2.41
C ASN A 64 14.59 -14.75 3.29
N PRO A 65 13.80 -15.81 3.12
CA PRO A 65 12.56 -16.02 3.87
C PRO A 65 12.76 -16.23 5.38
N ASN A 66 13.96 -16.64 5.80
CA ASN A 66 14.29 -16.96 7.19
C ASN A 66 14.94 -15.79 7.93
N ASP A 67 15.03 -14.60 7.31
CA ASP A 67 15.50 -13.38 7.96
C ASP A 67 14.49 -12.96 9.04
N VAL A 68 14.83 -13.27 10.30
CA VAL A 68 14.00 -12.97 11.48
C VAL A 68 13.78 -11.47 11.64
N GLU A 69 14.79 -10.64 11.37
CA GLU A 69 14.68 -9.20 11.49
C GLU A 69 13.71 -8.64 10.44
N ASN A 70 13.83 -9.11 9.20
CA ASN A 70 12.93 -8.74 8.12
C ASN A 70 11.49 -9.21 8.36
N ASN A 71 11.32 -10.43 8.88
CA ASN A 71 10.00 -10.95 9.23
C ASN A 71 9.33 -10.14 10.35
N HIS A 72 10.09 -9.69 11.36
CA HIS A 72 9.58 -8.75 12.37
C HIS A 72 9.19 -7.40 11.77
N LYS A 73 9.96 -6.86 10.81
CA LYS A 73 9.59 -5.62 10.09
C LYS A 73 8.28 -5.77 9.34
N ILE A 74 8.05 -6.89 8.66
CA ILE A 74 6.77 -7.19 7.98
C ILE A 74 5.62 -7.21 8.98
N MET A 75 5.78 -7.87 10.12
CA MET A 75 4.75 -7.92 11.16
C MET A 75 4.39 -6.53 11.68
N LYS A 76 5.40 -5.68 11.96
CA LYS A 76 5.17 -4.30 12.41
C LYS A 76 4.43 -3.47 11.36
N LEU A 77 4.87 -3.53 10.10
CA LEU A 77 4.22 -2.82 9.00
C LEU A 77 2.78 -3.30 8.79
N ALA A 78 2.52 -4.60 8.96
CA ALA A 78 1.17 -5.16 8.88
C ALA A 78 0.26 -4.69 10.03
N GLU A 79 0.79 -4.55 11.24
CA GLU A 79 0.04 -4.00 12.38
C GLU A 79 -0.32 -2.52 12.17
N ILE A 80 0.61 -1.73 11.64
CA ILE A 80 0.38 -0.32 11.29
C ILE A 80 -0.74 -0.20 10.26
N ALA A 81 -0.72 -1.05 9.23
CA ALA A 81 -1.79 -1.09 8.25
C ALA A 81 -3.14 -1.38 8.92
N GLY A 82 -3.18 -2.35 9.86
CA GLY A 82 -4.40 -2.77 10.58
C GLY A 82 -5.12 -1.65 11.29
N LYS A 83 -4.37 -0.74 11.91
CA LYS A 83 -4.91 0.40 12.63
C LYS A 83 -5.49 1.48 11.69
N ARG A 84 -5.13 1.45 10.40
CA ARG A 84 -5.55 2.44 9.40
C ARG A 84 -6.83 2.05 8.65
N SER A 85 -7.30 0.81 8.75
CA SER A 85 -8.44 0.32 7.96
C SER A 85 -9.75 1.06 8.24
N GLU A 86 -10.00 1.44 9.50
CA GLU A 86 -11.24 2.12 9.89
C GLU A 86 -11.31 3.55 9.33
N ILE A 87 -10.19 4.29 9.41
CA ILE A 87 -10.07 5.66 8.89
C ILE A 87 -10.12 5.65 7.35
N LEU A 88 -9.52 4.64 6.72
CA LEU A 88 -9.54 4.48 5.28
C LEU A 88 -10.96 4.40 4.73
N VAL A 89 -11.85 3.61 5.36
CA VAL A 89 -13.25 3.48 4.90
C VAL A 89 -13.96 4.83 4.90
N LYS A 90 -13.70 5.68 5.91
CA LYS A 90 -14.25 7.04 5.98
C LYS A 90 -13.71 7.92 4.85
N PHE A 91 -12.40 7.90 4.60
CA PHE A 91 -11.77 8.77 3.59
C PHE A 91 -12.06 8.32 2.14
N MET A 92 -12.32 7.04 1.90
CA MET A 92 -12.68 6.49 0.59
C MET A 92 -14.02 7.01 0.04
N GLN A 93 -14.80 7.74 0.84
CA GLN A 93 -15.99 8.46 0.39
C GLN A 93 -15.65 9.69 -0.48
N ASN A 94 -14.45 10.26 -0.34
CA ASN A 94 -13.95 11.33 -1.21
C ASN A 94 -13.32 10.72 -2.47
N SER A 95 -13.84 11.09 -3.64
CA SER A 95 -13.35 10.59 -4.93
C SER A 95 -11.92 10.99 -5.25
N GLU A 96 -11.49 12.20 -4.88
CA GLU A 96 -10.10 12.64 -5.09
C GLU A 96 -9.13 11.83 -4.23
N PHE A 97 -9.46 11.65 -2.95
CA PHE A 97 -8.68 10.83 -2.03
C PHE A 97 -8.60 9.38 -2.53
N LYS A 98 -9.73 8.81 -2.94
CA LYS A 98 -9.79 7.45 -3.47
C LYS A 98 -8.88 7.28 -4.68
N ASN A 99 -8.88 8.23 -5.62
CA ASN A 99 -8.03 8.16 -6.80
C ASN A 99 -6.54 8.20 -6.43
N ALA A 100 -6.14 9.09 -5.53
CA ALA A 100 -4.75 9.19 -5.06
C ALA A 100 -4.32 7.91 -4.31
N TYR A 101 -5.18 7.40 -3.43
CA TYR A 101 -4.94 6.15 -2.72
C TYR A 101 -4.73 4.97 -3.67
N LEU A 102 -5.57 4.86 -4.72
CA LEU A 102 -5.44 3.81 -5.73
C LEU A 102 -4.15 3.96 -6.56
N GLN A 103 -3.70 5.17 -6.86
CA GLN A 103 -2.42 5.41 -7.55
C GLN A 103 -1.22 4.92 -6.72
N ILE A 104 -1.14 5.32 -5.45
CA ILE A 104 -0.06 4.88 -4.55
C ILE A 104 -0.08 3.35 -4.41
N SER A 105 -1.29 2.77 -4.33
CA SER A 105 -1.46 1.32 -4.24
C SER A 105 -1.09 0.58 -5.53
N ASN A 106 -1.31 1.18 -6.70
CA ASN A 106 -0.86 0.63 -7.97
C ASN A 106 0.67 0.61 -8.06
N LYS A 107 1.34 1.70 -7.65
CA LYS A 107 2.81 1.78 -7.55
C LYS A 107 3.36 0.64 -6.68
N LEU A 108 2.72 0.36 -5.54
CA LEU A 108 3.07 -0.77 -4.68
C LEU A 108 2.91 -2.11 -5.40
N SER A 109 1.77 -2.33 -6.06
CA SER A 109 1.49 -3.56 -6.82
C SER A 109 2.51 -3.78 -7.95
N GLU A 110 2.83 -2.73 -8.71
CA GLU A 110 3.82 -2.77 -9.79
C GLU A 110 5.20 -3.13 -9.26
N ARG A 111 5.66 -2.47 -8.19
CA ARG A 111 6.99 -2.70 -7.61
C ARG A 111 7.13 -4.07 -6.96
N ILE A 112 6.04 -4.62 -6.41
CA ILE A 112 6.05 -5.98 -5.83
C ILE A 112 6.01 -7.05 -6.90
N ASN A 113 5.21 -6.87 -7.96
CA ASN A 113 5.08 -7.85 -9.04
C ASN A 113 6.23 -7.78 -10.06
N ASN A 114 6.90 -6.63 -10.16
CA ASN A 114 8.07 -6.40 -11.01
C ASN A 114 9.20 -5.73 -10.22
N PRO A 115 9.96 -6.51 -9.41
CA PRO A 115 10.99 -5.96 -8.51
C PRO A 115 12.23 -5.38 -9.22
N MET A 116 12.29 -5.42 -10.55
CA MET A 116 13.43 -4.99 -11.39
C MET A 116 13.13 -3.78 -12.29
N ALA A 117 11.93 -3.19 -12.20
CA ALA A 117 11.59 -1.95 -12.92
C ALA A 117 11.91 -0.70 -12.09
#